data_AF-A0A9C9GIM5-F1
#
_entry.id   AF-A0A9C9GIM5-F1
#
_cell.length_a   1.000
_cell.length_b   1.000
_cell.length_c   1.000
_cell.angle_alpha   90.00
_cell.angle_beta   90.00
_cell.angle_gamma   90.00
#
_symmetry.space_group_name_H-M   'P 1'
#
loop_
_entity.id
_entity.type
_entity.pdbx_description
1 polymer ?
#
loop_
_entity_poly.entity_id
_entity_poly.type
_entity_poly.pdbx_seq_one_letter_code
_entity_poly.pdbx_strand_id
1 'polypeptide(L)'
;MPITNIKNIRIFPPLAIARLGSSPEPMDNYDLLPADDITGYRKLVPAASFQISNNTISGVQTPGSVQFRDNNSRIKPVSPFLEVWAILETDGVEADEYEQLTKDHLSELGLSDSDLNWRVNVGNLKAFRRTGDSNDKIIADTDTFNNHQAQALTGECPNFKPGKNIPFGQVQYIEPNDNFPELRLRFVPATGAVFGPDANDPNTSDDVYDRNAGRWDDHVDGTPGTPSPTAPGSIFRGRFDSQTQQYISDAYLDDACDGVIEVSLNVNGATLSSFARISSGPPDFAPDSYPVRTVADDLEQMALGPNVTEAVTPEESSEVIRRALETVRLMNTQVMNGNQNVGGVNSNRNNLAGQDSGQGRAFEPIFEPALTDATTVRAFHAAVLTQLSDDTPPTFLDHLRQYDEVGDLSNESRRKMPGMMRGSDGNHLALTRRQRDKIRAASETPPATPPTASTPEQDMSALVSHFQSRAVLHTGISTDNNATPLSDLFADSAALLDYLQNGDAKGALAGAQLNQKLVVAGNPNASAFFQLISRPDHPMANPFSREVPNTGRTGLDIVERWILSL
;
A
#
# COMPACT_ATOMS: atom_id res chain seq x y z
N MET A 1 -16.53 37.11 21.81
CA MET A 1 -15.68 38.32 21.80
C MET A 1 -15.29 38.53 20.35
N PRO A 2 -15.21 39.76 19.83
CA PRO A 2 -15.01 39.98 18.40
C PRO A 2 -13.60 39.55 17.99
N ILE A 3 -13.50 38.92 16.83
CA ILE A 3 -12.24 38.63 16.14
C ILE A 3 -11.60 39.97 15.79
N THR A 4 -10.35 40.17 16.21
CA THR A 4 -9.58 41.39 15.94
C THR A 4 -8.60 41.20 14.78
N ASN A 5 -8.21 39.95 14.48
CA ASN A 5 -7.32 39.65 13.36
C ASN A 5 -7.38 38.18 12.93
N ILE A 6 -6.84 37.88 11.74
CA ILE A 6 -6.42 36.54 11.32
C ILE A 6 -4.89 36.55 11.25
N LYS A 7 -4.23 35.64 11.96
CA LYS A 7 -2.76 35.59 12.05
C LYS A 7 -2.12 34.70 11.01
N ASN A 8 -2.81 33.64 10.64
CA ASN A 8 -2.32 32.62 9.74
C ASN A 8 -3.49 31.93 9.06
N ILE A 9 -3.30 31.46 7.82
CA ILE A 9 -4.25 30.58 7.14
C ILE A 9 -3.54 29.33 6.66
N ARG A 10 -4.25 28.20 6.62
CA ARG A 10 -3.80 26.92 6.05
C ARG A 10 -4.90 26.25 5.26
N ILE A 11 -4.52 25.41 4.29
CA ILE A 11 -5.46 24.56 3.56
C ILE A 11 -5.34 23.14 4.10
N PHE A 12 -6.47 22.53 4.49
CA PHE A 12 -6.54 21.12 4.89
C PHE A 12 -7.48 20.32 3.98
N PRO A 13 -7.13 19.06 3.64
CA PRO A 13 -5.84 18.41 3.92
C PRO A 13 -4.70 19.04 3.10
N PRO A 14 -3.44 18.98 3.57
CA PRO A 14 -2.28 19.54 2.86
C PRO A 14 -1.94 18.77 1.58
N LEU A 15 -2.43 17.53 1.44
CA LEU A 15 -2.38 16.71 0.25
C LEU A 15 -3.76 16.03 0.09
N ALA A 16 -4.48 16.36 -0.99
CA ALA A 16 -5.74 15.70 -1.33
C ALA A 16 -5.56 14.76 -2.52
N ILE A 17 -6.05 13.53 -2.39
CA ILE A 17 -6.00 12.52 -3.45
C ILE A 17 -7.40 12.33 -4.03
N ALA A 18 -7.57 12.75 -5.28
CA ALA A 18 -8.74 12.48 -6.10
C ALA A 18 -8.56 11.19 -6.90
N ARG A 19 -9.68 10.61 -7.35
CA ARG A 19 -9.69 9.40 -8.16
C ARG A 19 -10.57 9.60 -9.38
N LEU A 20 -10.03 9.29 -10.55
CA LEU A 20 -10.70 9.45 -11.84
C LEU A 20 -12.00 8.65 -11.86
N GLY A 21 -13.00 9.14 -12.59
CA GLY A 21 -14.29 8.47 -12.73
C GLY A 21 -15.18 9.13 -13.77
N SER A 22 -15.83 8.31 -14.60
CA SER A 22 -16.66 8.79 -15.72
C SER A 22 -18.09 9.12 -15.32
N SER A 23 -18.49 8.88 -14.07
CA SER A 23 -19.78 9.32 -13.56
C SER A 23 -19.76 10.84 -13.28
N PRO A 24 -20.86 11.56 -13.56
CA PRO A 24 -21.05 12.93 -13.10
C PRO A 24 -21.35 13.00 -11.59
N GLU A 25 -21.66 11.87 -10.95
CA GLU A 25 -21.92 11.78 -9.52
C GLU A 25 -20.64 11.43 -8.77
N PRO A 26 -20.18 12.27 -7.83
CA PRO A 26 -19.05 11.93 -6.98
C PRO A 26 -19.32 10.69 -6.12
N MET A 27 -18.24 10.00 -5.73
CA MET A 27 -18.28 8.84 -4.85
C MET A 27 -18.78 9.24 -3.46
N ASP A 28 -19.56 8.34 -2.85
CA ASP A 28 -20.00 8.49 -1.47
C ASP A 28 -18.80 8.48 -0.50
N ASN A 29 -18.88 9.29 0.55
CA ASN A 29 -17.91 9.27 1.64
C ASN A 29 -18.11 8.02 2.51
N TYR A 30 -17.02 7.51 3.08
CA TYR A 30 -17.04 6.36 3.98
C TYR A 30 -15.85 6.33 4.92
N ASP A 31 -16.05 5.69 6.07
CA ASP A 31 -14.99 5.29 6.97
C ASP A 31 -14.61 3.83 6.74
N LEU A 32 -13.35 3.52 7.02
CA LEU A 32 -12.83 2.18 6.89
C LEU A 32 -12.46 1.59 8.26
N LEU A 33 -13.25 0.64 8.73
CA LEU A 33 -13.08 0.03 10.05
C LEU A 33 -12.55 -1.40 9.95
N PRO A 34 -11.74 -1.88 10.91
CA PRO A 34 -11.42 -3.30 11.02
C PRO A 34 -12.69 -4.16 11.06
N ALA A 35 -12.61 -5.38 10.53
CA ALA A 35 -13.66 -6.38 10.73
C ALA A 35 -13.72 -6.84 12.19
N ASP A 36 -14.87 -7.41 12.59
CA ASP A 36 -15.01 -8.08 13.90
C ASP A 36 -14.12 -9.34 13.95
N ASP A 37 -14.00 -10.03 12.81
CA ASP A 37 -12.99 -11.07 12.59
C ASP A 37 -11.65 -10.40 12.27
N ILE A 38 -10.63 -10.72 13.07
CA ILE A 38 -9.29 -10.14 12.91
C ILE A 38 -8.68 -10.45 11.53
N THR A 39 -9.09 -11.54 10.89
CA THR A 39 -8.61 -11.94 9.55
C THR A 39 -9.54 -11.51 8.41
N GLY A 40 -10.69 -10.90 8.76
CA GLY A 40 -11.72 -10.47 7.83
C GLY A 40 -11.40 -9.18 7.08
N TYR A 41 -12.23 -8.89 6.07
CA TYR A 41 -12.14 -7.64 5.30
C TYR A 41 -12.60 -6.45 6.11
N ARG A 42 -11.98 -5.29 5.89
CA ARG A 42 -12.43 -4.05 6.51
C ARG A 42 -13.85 -3.72 6.08
N LYS A 43 -14.60 -3.14 7.02
CA LYS A 43 -15.97 -2.68 6.80
C LYS A 43 -15.94 -1.27 6.23
N LEU A 44 -16.60 -1.09 5.09
CA LEU A 44 -16.91 0.22 4.52
C LEU A 44 -18.17 0.75 5.19
N VAL A 45 -18.01 1.77 6.03
CA VAL A 45 -19.12 2.39 6.76
C VAL A 45 -19.49 3.70 6.06
N PRO A 46 -20.70 3.82 5.49
CA PRO A 46 -21.13 5.06 4.86
C PRO A 46 -21.01 6.26 5.81
N ALA A 47 -20.46 7.36 5.31
CA ALA A 47 -20.26 8.59 6.05
C ALA A 47 -20.99 9.76 5.39
N ALA A 48 -21.13 10.85 6.14
CA ALA A 48 -21.74 12.08 5.65
C ALA A 48 -21.05 12.61 4.39
N SER A 49 -21.84 12.90 3.37
CA SER A 49 -21.42 13.44 2.07
C SER A 49 -22.18 14.72 1.77
N PHE A 50 -21.48 15.79 1.42
CA PHE A 50 -22.10 17.05 1.00
C PHE A 50 -22.72 16.93 -0.39
N GLN A 51 -23.93 17.47 -0.53
CA GLN A 51 -24.62 17.64 -1.80
C GLN A 51 -24.41 19.08 -2.28
N ILE A 52 -23.96 19.25 -3.53
CA ILE A 52 -23.73 20.56 -4.13
C ILE A 52 -24.85 20.85 -5.14
N SER A 53 -25.48 22.01 -5.03
CA SER A 53 -26.47 22.50 -5.99
C SER A 53 -26.40 24.03 -6.05
N ASN A 54 -26.47 24.60 -7.26
CA ASN A 54 -26.38 26.05 -7.47
C ASN A 54 -25.13 26.67 -6.79
N ASN A 55 -23.97 26.03 -6.95
CA ASN A 55 -22.67 26.48 -6.41
C ASN A 55 -22.53 26.51 -4.88
N THR A 56 -23.55 26.07 -4.14
CA THR A 56 -23.55 25.99 -2.67
C THR A 56 -23.76 24.55 -2.20
N ILE A 57 -23.39 24.26 -0.94
CA ILE A 57 -23.83 23.03 -0.27
C ILE A 57 -25.33 23.14 0.00
N SER A 58 -26.11 22.23 -0.57
CA SER A 58 -27.57 22.15 -0.39
C SER A 58 -28.01 21.23 0.73
N GLY A 59 -27.11 20.36 1.21
CA GLY A 59 -27.37 19.47 2.33
C GLY A 59 -26.29 18.41 2.53
N VAL A 60 -26.55 17.54 3.50
CA VAL A 60 -25.70 16.39 3.84
C VAL A 60 -26.53 15.12 3.67
N GLN A 61 -25.94 14.11 3.06
CA GLN A 61 -26.54 12.79 2.91
C GLN A 61 -25.57 11.72 3.40
N THR A 62 -26.07 10.76 4.17
CA THR A 62 -25.37 9.50 4.44
C THR A 62 -26.14 8.39 3.72
N PRO A 63 -25.55 7.72 2.72
CA PRO A 63 -26.27 6.67 1.98
C PRO A 63 -26.41 5.41 2.84
N GLY A 64 -27.39 4.57 2.53
CA GLY A 64 -27.58 3.28 3.22
C GLY A 64 -26.44 2.29 2.99
N SER A 65 -25.68 2.46 1.90
CA SER A 65 -24.47 1.71 1.57
C SER A 65 -23.60 2.53 0.60
N VAL A 66 -22.28 2.33 0.64
CA VAL A 66 -21.34 3.02 -0.24
C VAL A 66 -21.51 2.54 -1.68
N GLN A 67 -21.71 3.47 -2.62
CA GLN A 67 -21.79 3.18 -4.05
C GLN A 67 -20.53 3.67 -4.78
N PHE A 68 -19.83 2.75 -5.45
CA PHE A 68 -18.65 3.06 -6.27
C PHE A 68 -18.99 3.33 -7.74
N ARG A 69 -20.22 3.00 -8.14
CA ARG A 69 -20.72 3.21 -9.50
C ARG A 69 -22.09 3.87 -9.46
N ASP A 70 -22.42 4.59 -10.52
CA ASP A 70 -23.75 5.12 -10.72
C ASP A 70 -24.70 4.09 -11.37
N ASN A 71 -25.95 4.50 -11.59
CA ASN A 71 -27.00 3.67 -12.21
C ASN A 71 -26.68 3.24 -13.65
N ASN A 72 -25.70 3.89 -14.32
CA ASN A 72 -25.22 3.52 -15.65
C ASN A 72 -23.92 2.70 -15.58
N SER A 73 -23.57 2.17 -14.39
CA SER A 73 -22.35 1.41 -14.14
C SER A 73 -21.04 2.18 -14.37
N ARG A 74 -21.10 3.52 -14.44
CA ARG A 74 -19.90 4.36 -14.55
C ARG A 74 -19.26 4.51 -13.18
N ILE A 75 -17.93 4.56 -13.14
CA ILE A 75 -17.17 4.72 -11.90
C ILE A 75 -17.39 6.14 -11.36
N LYS A 76 -17.76 6.25 -10.09
CA LYS A 76 -17.91 7.53 -9.40
C LYS A 76 -16.53 8.10 -9.05
N PRO A 77 -16.20 9.35 -9.44
CA PRO A 77 -14.92 9.95 -9.08
C PRO A 77 -14.84 10.25 -7.58
N VAL A 78 -13.66 10.13 -6.98
CA VAL A 78 -13.39 10.70 -5.66
C VAL A 78 -13.04 12.16 -5.83
N SER A 79 -13.87 13.04 -5.28
CA SER A 79 -13.76 14.49 -5.44
C SER A 79 -13.60 15.17 -4.08
N PRO A 80 -12.37 15.38 -3.60
CA PRO A 80 -12.13 15.89 -2.25
C PRO A 80 -12.55 17.36 -2.10
N PHE A 81 -12.89 17.73 -0.86
CA PHE A 81 -12.90 19.13 -0.43
C PHE A 81 -11.56 19.51 0.17
N LEU A 82 -11.18 20.76 -0.03
CA LEU A 82 -10.09 21.43 0.65
C LEU A 82 -10.70 22.63 1.38
N GLU A 83 -10.35 22.78 2.65
CA GLU A 83 -10.95 23.78 3.53
C GLU A 83 -9.88 24.76 4.00
N VAL A 84 -10.26 26.03 4.16
CA VAL A 84 -9.38 27.05 4.74
C VAL A 84 -9.55 27.03 6.25
N TRP A 85 -8.43 26.95 6.95
CA TRP A 85 -8.33 27.01 8.39
C TRP A 85 -7.49 28.21 8.80
N ALA A 86 -7.73 28.77 9.97
CA ALA A 86 -7.07 29.99 10.42
C ALA A 86 -6.64 29.91 11.89
N ILE A 87 -5.58 30.64 12.21
CA ILE A 87 -5.27 31.05 13.58
C ILE A 87 -5.92 32.43 13.78
N LEU A 88 -6.94 32.49 14.64
CA LEU A 88 -7.65 33.74 14.92
C LEU A 88 -7.03 34.50 16.10
N GLU A 89 -7.14 35.82 16.07
CA GLU A 89 -6.91 36.66 17.23
C GLU A 89 -8.25 37.22 17.70
N THR A 90 -8.57 37.01 18.97
CA THR A 90 -9.78 37.53 19.62
C THR A 90 -9.38 38.40 20.79
N ASP A 91 -9.81 39.67 20.77
CA ASP A 91 -9.46 40.66 21.80
C ASP A 91 -7.94 40.74 22.09
N GLY A 92 -7.12 40.67 21.03
CA GLY A 92 -5.66 40.71 21.13
C GLY A 92 -5.00 39.41 21.61
N VAL A 93 -5.76 38.33 21.77
CA VAL A 93 -5.24 37.00 22.14
C VAL A 93 -5.30 36.06 20.94
N GLU A 94 -4.15 35.53 20.54
CA GLU A 94 -4.02 34.54 19.47
C GLU A 94 -4.46 33.15 19.94
N ALA A 95 -5.20 32.43 19.10
CA ALA A 95 -5.58 31.04 19.34
C ALA A 95 -4.37 30.11 19.21
N ASP A 96 -4.33 29.05 20.02
CA ASP A 96 -3.25 28.06 19.99
C ASP A 96 -3.41 27.02 18.87
N GLU A 97 -4.61 26.92 18.28
CA GLU A 97 -4.96 25.90 17.29
C GLU A 97 -5.63 26.50 16.05
N TYR A 98 -5.51 25.79 14.94
CA TYR A 98 -6.23 26.12 13.71
C TYR A 98 -7.71 25.76 13.88
N GLU A 99 -8.58 26.68 13.47
CA GLU A 99 -10.03 26.44 13.34
C GLU A 99 -10.50 26.70 11.91
N GLN A 100 -11.64 26.13 11.51
CA GLN A 100 -12.19 26.34 10.16
C GLN A 100 -12.53 27.83 9.97
N LEU A 101 -12.01 28.42 8.89
CA LEU A 101 -12.33 29.80 8.54
C LEU A 101 -13.73 29.85 7.94
N THR A 102 -14.56 30.77 8.44
CA THR A 102 -15.97 30.92 8.04
C THR A 102 -16.26 32.30 7.46
N LYS A 103 -17.39 32.43 6.75
CA LYS A 103 -17.93 33.74 6.32
C LYS A 103 -18.18 34.69 7.50
N ASP A 104 -18.54 34.16 8.66
CA ASP A 104 -18.82 34.96 9.85
C ASP A 104 -17.53 35.56 10.42
N HIS A 105 -16.45 34.76 10.46
CA HIS A 105 -15.12 35.24 10.86
C HIS A 105 -14.62 36.38 9.97
N LEU A 106 -14.85 36.27 8.65
CA LEU A 106 -14.53 37.35 7.71
C LEU A 106 -15.37 38.60 7.98
N SER A 107 -16.68 38.43 8.22
CA SER A 107 -17.60 39.55 8.45
C SER A 107 -17.26 40.38 9.69
N GLU A 108 -16.76 39.76 10.76
CA GLU A 108 -16.31 40.45 11.97
C GLU A 108 -15.13 41.40 11.71
N LEU A 109 -14.34 41.11 10.67
CA LEU A 109 -13.21 41.93 10.21
C LEU A 109 -13.58 42.89 9.08
N GLY A 110 -14.87 42.97 8.71
CA GLY A 110 -15.34 43.78 7.58
C GLY A 110 -14.92 43.23 6.22
N LEU A 111 -14.61 41.94 6.15
CA LEU A 111 -14.28 41.20 4.93
C LEU A 111 -15.47 40.35 4.48
N SER A 112 -15.44 39.87 3.24
CA SER A 112 -16.34 38.85 2.71
C SER A 112 -15.59 37.72 2.02
N ASP A 113 -16.30 36.64 1.72
CA ASP A 113 -15.77 35.48 1.03
C ASP A 113 -15.15 35.80 -0.36
N SER A 114 -15.58 36.91 -0.99
CA SER A 114 -14.98 37.46 -2.20
C SER A 114 -13.58 38.05 -2.04
N ASP A 115 -13.13 38.31 -0.82
CA ASP A 115 -11.76 38.77 -0.53
C ASP A 115 -10.75 37.61 -0.55
N LEU A 116 -11.24 36.37 -0.55
CA LEU A 116 -10.45 35.16 -0.66
C LEU A 116 -10.13 34.85 -2.12
N ASN A 117 -8.86 34.76 -2.46
CA ASN A 117 -8.39 34.52 -3.81
C ASN A 117 -7.76 33.13 -3.91
N TRP A 118 -8.19 32.35 -4.88
CA TRP A 118 -7.69 31.01 -5.19
C TRP A 118 -6.90 31.02 -6.50
N ARG A 119 -5.91 30.13 -6.61
CA ARG A 119 -5.26 29.76 -7.86
C ARG A 119 -4.96 28.28 -7.85
N VAL A 120 -5.18 27.61 -8.98
CA VAL A 120 -4.87 26.19 -9.13
C VAL A 120 -3.97 25.99 -10.33
N ASN A 121 -2.81 25.39 -10.09
CA ASN A 121 -1.83 25.04 -11.12
C ASN A 121 -1.57 23.53 -11.05
N VAL A 122 -1.94 22.80 -12.12
CA VAL A 122 -1.77 21.35 -12.22
C VAL A 122 -1.09 20.97 -13.53
N GLY A 123 -0.53 19.77 -13.60
CA GLY A 123 0.02 19.26 -14.85
C GLY A 123 0.05 17.75 -14.94
N ASN A 124 0.25 17.28 -16.17
CA ASN A 124 0.67 15.92 -16.49
C ASN A 124 2.06 15.99 -17.13
N LEU A 125 3.05 15.47 -16.42
CA LEU A 125 4.46 15.54 -16.80
C LEU A 125 5.02 14.19 -17.26
N LYS A 126 4.15 13.20 -17.53
CA LYS A 126 4.58 11.83 -17.85
C LYS A 126 5.37 11.75 -19.16
N ALA A 127 4.88 12.40 -20.22
CA ALA A 127 5.59 12.46 -21.50
C ALA A 127 6.92 13.23 -21.36
N PHE A 128 6.90 14.44 -20.81
CA PHE A 128 8.11 15.22 -20.50
C PHE A 128 9.15 14.43 -19.70
N ARG A 129 8.74 13.65 -18.69
CA ARG A 129 9.66 12.83 -17.88
C ARG A 129 10.39 11.79 -18.72
N ARG A 130 9.83 11.35 -19.84
CA ARG A 130 10.39 10.36 -20.76
C ARG A 130 11.22 11.00 -21.86
N THR A 131 10.70 12.05 -22.50
CA THR A 131 11.34 12.70 -23.65
C THR A 131 12.42 13.70 -23.24
N GLY A 132 12.27 14.34 -22.07
CA GLY A 132 13.08 15.47 -21.64
C GLY A 132 12.72 16.78 -22.35
N ASP A 133 11.74 16.78 -23.27
CA ASP A 133 11.31 17.96 -24.02
C ASP A 133 10.32 18.79 -23.20
N SER A 134 10.69 20.01 -22.84
CA SER A 134 9.80 20.92 -22.11
C SER A 134 8.49 21.21 -22.81
N ASN A 135 8.42 21.02 -24.13
CA ASN A 135 7.22 21.19 -24.93
C ASN A 135 6.25 20.00 -24.80
N ASP A 136 6.63 18.92 -24.11
CA ASP A 136 5.75 17.80 -23.74
C ASP A 136 5.14 17.95 -22.34
N LYS A 137 5.33 19.11 -21.68
CA LYS A 137 4.65 19.42 -20.43
C LYS A 137 3.22 19.83 -20.73
N ILE A 138 2.26 19.15 -20.10
CA ILE A 138 0.84 19.49 -20.22
C ILE A 138 0.43 20.19 -18.92
N ILE A 139 0.10 21.48 -19.00
CA ILE A 139 -0.11 22.34 -17.82
C ILE A 139 -1.50 23.00 -17.90
N ALA A 140 -2.19 23.10 -16.77
CA ALA A 140 -3.38 23.91 -16.60
C ALA A 140 -3.16 24.92 -15.47
N ASP A 141 -3.58 26.17 -15.68
CA ASP A 141 -3.57 27.24 -14.68
C ASP A 141 -4.91 27.97 -14.74
N THR A 142 -5.55 28.16 -13.59
CA THR A 142 -6.84 28.87 -13.52
C THR A 142 -6.69 30.39 -13.52
N ASP A 143 -5.45 30.90 -13.49
CA ASP A 143 -5.14 32.22 -12.96
C ASP A 143 -5.75 32.41 -11.55
N THR A 144 -5.79 33.65 -11.06
CA THR A 144 -6.44 33.97 -9.78
C THR A 144 -7.94 34.13 -9.98
N PHE A 145 -8.74 33.51 -9.11
CA PHE A 145 -10.19 33.64 -9.09
C PHE A 145 -10.74 33.69 -7.65
N ASN A 146 -11.88 34.35 -7.49
CA ASN A 146 -12.58 34.47 -6.20
C ASN A 146 -14.10 34.25 -6.33
N ASN A 147 -14.57 33.84 -7.51
CA ASN A 147 -15.99 33.56 -7.76
C ASN A 147 -16.31 32.08 -7.49
N HIS A 148 -17.61 31.76 -7.38
CA HIS A 148 -18.09 30.42 -7.05
C HIS A 148 -18.41 29.53 -8.27
N GLN A 149 -18.09 29.99 -9.48
CA GLN A 149 -18.28 29.16 -10.68
C GLN A 149 -17.17 28.11 -10.76
N ALA A 150 -17.51 26.95 -11.32
CA ALA A 150 -16.51 25.93 -11.60
C ALA A 150 -15.48 26.44 -12.62
N GLN A 151 -14.20 26.26 -12.29
CA GLN A 151 -13.06 26.57 -13.16
C GLN A 151 -12.58 25.27 -13.80
N ALA A 152 -12.60 25.20 -15.13
CA ALA A 152 -12.07 24.05 -15.85
C ALA A 152 -10.54 24.02 -15.77
N LEU A 153 -9.97 22.84 -15.52
CA LEU A 153 -8.54 22.62 -15.56
C LEU A 153 -8.15 22.14 -16.97
N THR A 154 -7.89 23.09 -17.86
CA THR A 154 -7.58 22.83 -19.28
C THR A 154 -6.08 22.60 -19.46
N GLY A 155 -5.67 21.35 -19.68
CA GLY A 155 -4.28 20.98 -19.90
C GLY A 155 -3.81 21.34 -21.30
N GLU A 156 -2.92 22.31 -21.40
CA GLU A 156 -2.34 22.81 -22.64
C GLU A 156 -0.88 22.38 -22.80
N CYS A 157 -0.45 22.17 -24.05
CA CYS A 157 0.86 21.68 -24.39
C CYS A 157 1.28 22.22 -25.77
N PRO A 158 2.51 22.75 -25.94
CA PRO A 158 2.98 23.25 -27.23
C PRO A 158 2.99 22.19 -28.35
N ASN A 159 3.13 20.91 -28.01
CA ASN A 159 3.13 19.80 -28.95
C ASN A 159 1.72 19.26 -29.26
N PHE A 160 0.65 19.94 -28.81
CA PHE A 160 -0.72 19.60 -29.22
C PHE A 160 -1.11 20.23 -30.55
N LYS A 161 -2.06 19.58 -31.24
CA LYS A 161 -2.67 20.14 -32.44
C LYS A 161 -3.41 21.46 -32.11
N PRO A 162 -3.57 22.37 -33.07
CA PRO A 162 -4.23 23.66 -32.83
C PRO A 162 -5.62 23.52 -32.20
N GLY A 163 -5.83 24.20 -31.07
CA GLY A 163 -7.11 24.23 -30.35
C GLY A 163 -7.43 22.97 -29.54
N LYS A 164 -6.51 22.00 -29.44
CA LYS A 164 -6.67 20.78 -28.64
C LYS A 164 -6.08 20.95 -27.23
N ASN A 165 -6.66 20.23 -26.28
CA ASN A 165 -6.26 20.20 -24.87
C ASN A 165 -6.66 18.86 -24.24
N ILE A 166 -6.13 18.59 -23.04
CA ILE A 166 -6.57 17.46 -22.20
C ILE A 166 -7.29 18.02 -20.97
N PRO A 167 -8.54 17.60 -20.68
CA PRO A 167 -9.24 18.05 -19.48
C PRO A 167 -8.69 17.35 -18.24
N PHE A 168 -8.26 18.11 -17.23
CA PHE A 168 -7.82 17.57 -15.94
C PHE A 168 -8.91 17.57 -14.86
N GLY A 169 -10.14 17.92 -15.24
CA GLY A 169 -11.29 18.06 -14.36
C GLY A 169 -11.61 19.53 -14.10
N GLN A 170 -12.09 19.84 -12.89
CA GLN A 170 -12.47 21.19 -12.50
C GLN A 170 -12.27 21.43 -11.00
N VAL A 171 -12.13 22.70 -10.64
CA VAL A 171 -12.17 23.16 -9.24
C VAL A 171 -13.29 24.15 -9.04
N GLN A 172 -13.84 24.22 -7.84
CA GLN A 172 -14.92 25.16 -7.51
C GLN A 172 -14.77 25.68 -6.09
N TYR A 173 -14.68 26.99 -5.93
CA TYR A 173 -14.83 27.64 -4.63
C TYR A 173 -16.32 27.66 -4.27
N ILE A 174 -16.71 26.93 -3.24
CA ILE A 174 -18.13 26.73 -2.91
C ILE A 174 -18.64 27.94 -2.14
N GLU A 175 -19.79 28.48 -2.57
CA GLU A 175 -20.42 29.62 -1.91
C GLU A 175 -20.83 29.22 -0.47
N PRO A 176 -20.28 29.88 0.56
CA PRO A 176 -20.63 29.58 1.94
C PRO A 176 -22.04 30.10 2.25
N ASN A 177 -22.79 29.35 3.07
CA ASN A 177 -24.14 29.75 3.50
C ASN A 177 -24.31 29.56 5.00
N ASP A 178 -25.46 29.97 5.53
CA ASP A 178 -25.68 30.00 6.98
C ASP A 178 -25.68 28.62 7.64
N ASN A 179 -25.93 27.54 6.87
CA ASN A 179 -25.84 26.17 7.37
C ASN A 179 -24.45 25.55 7.17
N PHE A 180 -23.66 26.09 6.23
CA PHE A 180 -22.32 25.62 5.87
C PHE A 180 -21.42 26.84 5.65
N PRO A 181 -21.02 27.55 6.71
CA PRO A 181 -20.38 28.84 6.61
C PRO A 181 -18.88 28.75 6.29
N GLU A 182 -18.29 27.55 6.35
CA GLU A 182 -16.84 27.35 6.16
C GLU A 182 -16.43 27.49 4.69
N LEU A 183 -15.22 28.03 4.48
CA LEU A 183 -14.68 28.33 3.17
C LEU A 183 -14.02 27.09 2.55
N ARG A 184 -14.58 26.58 1.45
CA ARG A 184 -14.18 25.30 0.85
C ARG A 184 -13.98 25.38 -0.66
N LEU A 185 -12.99 24.66 -1.15
CA LEU A 185 -12.79 24.38 -2.56
C LEU A 185 -13.04 22.89 -2.84
N ARG A 186 -13.84 22.58 -3.85
CA ARG A 186 -14.05 21.21 -4.37
C ARG A 186 -13.12 20.96 -5.55
N PHE A 187 -12.38 19.86 -5.55
CA PHE A 187 -11.70 19.34 -6.73
C PHE A 187 -12.46 18.14 -7.30
N VAL A 188 -12.88 18.22 -8.56
CA VAL A 188 -13.49 17.11 -9.30
C VAL A 188 -12.49 16.68 -10.38
N PRO A 189 -11.94 15.44 -10.32
CA PRO A 189 -10.94 14.99 -11.28
C PRO A 189 -11.57 14.70 -12.65
N ALA A 190 -10.71 14.44 -13.64
CA ALA A 190 -11.12 13.98 -14.97
C ALA A 190 -11.70 12.55 -14.97
N THR A 191 -12.05 12.06 -16.17
CA THR A 191 -12.86 10.83 -16.31
C THR A 191 -12.05 9.55 -16.41
N GLY A 192 -10.73 9.63 -16.63
CA GLY A 192 -9.87 8.49 -16.91
C GLY A 192 -9.73 8.19 -18.41
N ALA A 193 -9.82 9.22 -19.25
CA ALA A 193 -9.71 9.12 -20.70
C ALA A 193 -8.24 8.99 -21.16
N VAL A 194 -8.06 8.33 -22.31
CA VAL A 194 -6.78 8.21 -23.01
C VAL A 194 -6.81 9.09 -24.25
N PHE A 195 -5.70 9.75 -24.56
CA PHE A 195 -5.55 10.64 -25.71
C PHE A 195 -4.33 10.21 -26.53
N GLY A 196 -4.29 10.58 -27.81
CA GLY A 196 -3.18 10.20 -28.68
C GLY A 196 -3.07 11.07 -29.92
N PRO A 197 -2.29 10.64 -30.92
CA PRO A 197 -2.08 11.42 -32.14
C PRO A 197 -3.11 11.18 -33.25
N ASP A 198 -3.89 10.10 -33.21
CA ASP A 198 -4.70 9.64 -34.36
C ASP A 198 -6.21 9.71 -34.10
N ALA A 199 -6.95 10.44 -34.96
CA ALA A 199 -8.42 10.62 -34.85
C ALA A 199 -9.25 9.34 -34.95
N ASN A 200 -8.69 8.27 -35.50
CA ASN A 200 -9.39 7.01 -35.73
C ASN A 200 -8.94 5.91 -34.76
N ASP A 201 -8.16 6.24 -33.72
CA ASP A 201 -7.72 5.24 -32.74
C ASP A 201 -8.87 4.90 -31.78
N PRO A 202 -9.37 3.65 -31.78
CA PRO A 202 -10.51 3.25 -30.95
C PRO A 202 -10.22 3.27 -29.44
N ASN A 203 -8.96 3.41 -29.04
CA ASN A 203 -8.57 3.48 -27.63
C ASN A 203 -8.48 4.91 -27.11
N THR A 204 -8.59 5.92 -27.99
CA THR A 204 -8.44 7.33 -27.61
C THR A 204 -9.79 8.04 -27.61
N SER A 205 -9.95 8.99 -26.69
CA SER A 205 -11.11 9.87 -26.62
C SER A 205 -10.97 11.09 -27.51
N ASP A 206 -9.72 11.52 -27.78
CA ASP A 206 -9.42 12.56 -28.75
C ASP A 206 -7.97 12.48 -29.27
N ASP A 207 -7.73 13.09 -30.43
CA ASP A 207 -6.46 13.09 -31.15
C ASP A 207 -5.62 14.34 -30.89
N VAL A 208 -5.23 14.58 -29.64
CA VAL A 208 -4.62 15.84 -29.21
C VAL A 208 -3.17 16.05 -29.68
N TYR A 209 -2.37 15.00 -29.83
CA TYR A 209 -0.92 15.13 -29.99
C TYR A 209 -0.50 15.36 -31.46
N ASP A 210 0.37 16.33 -31.72
CA ASP A 210 0.89 16.62 -33.07
C ASP A 210 2.26 15.97 -33.30
N ARG A 211 2.28 14.93 -34.13
CA ARG A 211 3.49 14.19 -34.55
C ARG A 211 4.50 15.06 -35.29
N ASN A 212 4.09 16.22 -35.83
CA ASN A 212 4.99 17.13 -36.53
C ASN A 212 5.62 18.17 -35.59
N ALA A 213 5.04 18.36 -34.39
CA ALA A 213 5.50 19.33 -33.41
C ALA A 213 6.47 18.71 -32.39
N GLY A 214 6.16 17.51 -31.89
CA GLY A 214 6.97 16.82 -30.90
C GLY A 214 7.36 15.40 -31.29
N ARG A 215 8.05 14.71 -30.37
CA ARG A 215 8.70 13.40 -30.60
C ARG A 215 8.20 12.27 -29.70
N TRP A 216 7.04 12.43 -29.10
CA TRP A 216 6.47 11.42 -28.21
C TRP A 216 6.07 10.13 -28.95
N ASP A 217 5.76 10.15 -30.26
CA ASP A 217 5.32 8.98 -31.03
C ASP A 217 6.45 8.21 -31.73
N ASP A 218 7.66 8.75 -31.69
CA ASP A 218 8.91 8.10 -32.10
C ASP A 218 9.89 7.93 -30.92
N HIS A 219 9.48 8.26 -29.69
CA HIS A 219 10.33 8.17 -28.51
C HIS A 219 10.75 6.73 -28.21
N VAL A 220 12.04 6.56 -27.94
CA VAL A 220 12.67 5.30 -27.52
C VAL A 220 13.46 5.51 -26.23
N ASP A 221 13.13 4.70 -25.22
CA ASP A 221 13.81 4.69 -23.93
C ASP A 221 15.27 4.24 -24.04
N GLY A 222 16.14 4.86 -23.24
CA GLY A 222 17.56 4.51 -23.17
C GLY A 222 18.43 5.05 -24.31
N THR A 223 17.86 5.87 -25.19
CA THR A 223 18.62 6.61 -26.21
C THR A 223 19.64 7.56 -25.53
N PRO A 224 20.91 7.64 -25.98
CA PRO A 224 21.87 8.56 -25.41
C PRO A 224 21.34 10.01 -25.37
N GLY A 225 21.41 10.64 -24.20
CA GLY A 225 20.93 12.02 -23.99
C GLY A 225 19.46 12.14 -23.57
N THR A 226 18.72 11.04 -23.41
CA THR A 226 17.37 11.05 -22.83
C THR A 226 17.37 10.76 -21.32
N PRO A 227 16.30 11.15 -20.59
CA PRO A 227 16.12 10.78 -19.19
C PRO A 227 16.21 9.28 -18.94
N SER A 228 16.56 8.89 -17.71
CA SER A 228 16.61 7.47 -17.32
C SER A 228 15.27 6.77 -17.63
N PRO A 229 15.33 5.59 -18.27
CA PRO A 229 14.14 4.89 -18.73
C PRO A 229 13.28 4.40 -17.56
N THR A 230 12.00 4.20 -17.79
CA THR A 230 11.12 3.54 -16.80
C THR A 230 11.29 2.02 -16.93
N ALA A 231 11.28 1.29 -15.81
CA ALA A 231 11.42 -0.16 -15.81
C ALA A 231 10.21 -0.82 -15.10
N PRO A 232 9.33 -1.57 -15.80
CA PRO A 232 9.41 -1.89 -17.23
C PRO A 232 8.98 -0.72 -18.12
N GLY A 233 9.64 -0.56 -19.28
CA GLY A 233 9.36 0.52 -20.23
C GLY A 233 7.94 0.47 -20.80
N SER A 234 7.37 -0.73 -20.90
CA SER A 234 6.01 -1.03 -21.39
C SER A 234 4.87 -0.62 -20.44
N ILE A 235 5.18 0.07 -19.34
CA ILE A 235 4.14 0.76 -18.55
C ILE A 235 3.50 1.90 -19.35
N PHE A 236 4.22 2.44 -20.32
CA PHE A 236 3.68 3.30 -21.37
C PHE A 236 3.35 2.46 -22.59
N ARG A 237 2.26 2.83 -23.28
CA ARG A 237 1.87 2.13 -24.51
C ARG A 237 2.85 2.43 -25.64
N GLY A 238 3.19 1.38 -26.37
CA GLY A 238 4.08 1.42 -27.51
C GLY A 238 4.10 0.10 -28.28
N ARG A 239 4.89 0.08 -29.34
CA ARG A 239 5.08 -1.04 -30.27
C ARG A 239 6.54 -1.46 -30.31
N PHE A 240 6.76 -2.76 -30.46
CA PHE A 240 8.09 -3.30 -30.69
C PHE A 240 8.42 -3.24 -32.17
N ASP A 241 9.51 -2.57 -32.52
CA ASP A 241 10.05 -2.58 -33.88
C ASP A 241 10.99 -3.78 -34.06
N SER A 242 10.57 -4.73 -34.89
CA SER A 242 11.34 -5.94 -35.19
C SER A 242 12.69 -5.70 -35.86
N GLN A 243 12.88 -4.57 -36.55
CA GLN A 243 14.13 -4.28 -37.27
C GLN A 243 15.17 -3.69 -36.32
N THR A 244 14.77 -2.70 -35.52
CA THR A 244 15.65 -2.02 -34.56
C THR A 244 15.74 -2.73 -33.21
N GLN A 245 14.82 -3.68 -32.95
CA GLN A 245 14.62 -4.32 -31.65
C GLN A 245 14.33 -3.31 -30.52
N GLN A 246 13.72 -2.16 -30.86
CA GLN A 246 13.40 -1.09 -29.92
C GLN A 246 11.89 -1.06 -29.60
N TYR A 247 11.56 -0.60 -28.39
CA TYR A 247 10.19 -0.31 -28.00
C TYR A 247 9.90 1.18 -28.22
N ILE A 248 9.05 1.47 -29.20
CA ILE A 248 8.71 2.82 -29.65
C ILE A 248 7.36 3.21 -29.08
N SER A 249 7.26 4.40 -28.49
CA SER A 249 6.00 4.93 -27.95
C SER A 249 4.89 5.08 -29.02
N ASP A 250 3.64 4.87 -28.62
CA ASP A 250 2.45 5.14 -29.45
C ASP A 250 1.88 6.56 -29.19
N ALA A 251 2.61 7.39 -28.43
CA ALA A 251 2.21 8.72 -28.01
C ALA A 251 0.90 8.82 -27.22
N TYR A 252 0.56 7.78 -26.45
CA TYR A 252 -0.61 7.86 -25.57
C TYR A 252 -0.35 8.77 -24.37
N LEU A 253 -1.39 9.51 -24.02
CA LEU A 253 -1.46 10.43 -22.87
C LEU A 253 -2.72 10.09 -22.06
N ASP A 254 -2.74 10.47 -20.80
CA ASP A 254 -3.92 10.35 -19.93
C ASP A 254 -4.30 11.68 -19.29
N ASP A 255 -5.47 11.73 -18.67
CA ASP A 255 -6.03 12.90 -17.99
C ASP A 255 -5.74 12.94 -16.47
N ALA A 256 -4.81 12.12 -16.00
CA ALA A 256 -4.34 12.22 -14.61
C ALA A 256 -3.45 13.47 -14.45
N CYS A 257 -3.52 14.13 -13.30
CA CYS A 257 -2.73 15.32 -13.02
C CYS A 257 -2.32 15.40 -11.55
N ASP A 258 -1.33 16.23 -11.27
CA ASP A 258 -0.97 16.66 -9.92
C ASP A 258 -0.54 18.12 -9.91
N GLY A 259 -0.61 18.77 -8.76
CA GLY A 259 -0.30 20.20 -8.67
C GLY A 259 -0.56 20.85 -7.32
N VAL A 260 -0.71 22.16 -7.35
CA VAL A 260 -0.82 23.04 -6.20
C VAL A 260 -2.11 23.85 -6.26
N ILE A 261 -2.80 23.93 -5.12
CA ILE A 261 -3.89 24.87 -4.86
C ILE A 261 -3.34 25.92 -3.92
N GLU A 262 -3.43 27.19 -4.30
CA GLU A 262 -3.03 28.33 -3.50
C GLU A 262 -4.27 29.12 -3.06
N VAL A 263 -4.24 29.64 -1.84
CA VAL A 263 -5.22 30.57 -1.31
C VAL A 263 -4.52 31.80 -0.74
N SER A 264 -5.11 32.98 -0.93
CA SER A 264 -4.63 34.21 -0.34
C SER A 264 -5.77 35.11 0.16
N LEU A 265 -5.51 35.83 1.24
CA LEU A 265 -6.46 36.73 1.90
C LEU A 265 -5.73 37.99 2.37
N ASN A 266 -6.31 39.16 2.12
CA ASN A 266 -5.79 40.43 2.63
C ASN A 266 -6.53 40.80 3.93
N VAL A 267 -5.80 40.87 5.04
CA VAL A 267 -6.35 41.18 6.37
C VAL A 267 -5.50 42.27 7.02
N ASN A 268 -6.13 43.36 7.46
CA ASN A 268 -5.44 44.45 8.17
C ASN A 268 -4.17 44.98 7.46
N GLY A 269 -4.18 45.00 6.13
CA GLY A 269 -3.04 45.46 5.31
C GLY A 269 -1.92 44.44 5.10
N ALA A 270 -2.08 43.21 5.60
CA ALA A 270 -1.17 42.08 5.34
C ALA A 270 -1.82 41.06 4.41
N THR A 271 -1.05 40.50 3.47
CA THR A 271 -1.47 39.36 2.65
C THR A 271 -1.06 38.08 3.34
N LEU A 272 -2.03 37.26 3.71
CA LEU A 272 -1.84 35.89 4.18
C LEU A 272 -1.97 34.96 2.97
N SER A 273 -1.14 33.91 2.90
CA SER A 273 -1.25 32.89 1.87
C SER A 273 -0.91 31.51 2.40
N SER A 274 -1.49 30.49 1.76
CA SER A 274 -1.19 29.09 2.00
C SER A 274 -1.37 28.29 0.73
N PHE A 275 -0.83 27.07 0.71
CA PHE A 275 -1.09 26.12 -0.37
C PHE A 275 -1.37 24.72 0.17
N ALA A 276 -1.99 23.90 -0.68
CA ALA A 276 -2.09 22.45 -0.55
C ALA A 276 -1.72 21.80 -1.89
N ARG A 277 -1.42 20.49 -1.86
CA ARG A 277 -1.20 19.70 -3.06
C ARG A 277 -2.43 18.87 -3.41
N ILE A 278 -2.65 18.68 -4.69
CA ILE A 278 -3.65 17.75 -5.21
C ILE A 278 -3.02 16.77 -6.19
N SER A 279 -3.61 15.59 -6.28
CA SER A 279 -3.31 14.61 -7.32
C SER A 279 -4.57 13.86 -7.69
N SER A 280 -4.72 13.50 -8.97
CA SER A 280 -5.71 12.55 -9.45
C SER A 280 -5.03 11.27 -9.92
N GLY A 281 -5.56 10.13 -9.48
CA GLY A 281 -5.07 8.81 -9.83
C GLY A 281 -6.17 7.88 -10.31
N PRO A 282 -5.83 6.66 -10.75
CA PRO A 282 -6.83 5.65 -11.11
C PRO A 282 -7.75 5.34 -9.91
N PRO A 283 -8.99 4.87 -10.15
CA PRO A 283 -9.90 4.41 -9.11
C PRO A 283 -9.24 3.43 -8.16
N ASP A 284 -9.64 3.46 -6.89
CA ASP A 284 -9.30 2.41 -5.95
C ASP A 284 -10.31 1.26 -6.10
N PHE A 285 -9.87 0.14 -6.66
CA PHE A 285 -10.70 -1.04 -6.89
C PHE A 285 -10.74 -2.00 -5.69
N ALA A 286 -10.00 -1.71 -4.63
CA ALA A 286 -10.01 -2.48 -3.39
C ALA A 286 -10.01 -1.54 -2.16
N PRO A 287 -10.99 -0.63 -2.05
CA PRO A 287 -11.04 0.41 -1.02
C PRO A 287 -11.22 -0.15 0.41
N ASP A 288 -11.57 -1.43 0.53
CA ASP A 288 -11.68 -2.18 1.78
C ASP A 288 -10.32 -2.74 2.28
N SER A 289 -9.20 -2.14 1.87
CA SER A 289 -7.85 -2.56 2.24
C SER A 289 -6.85 -1.43 2.20
N TYR A 290 -5.78 -1.57 3.00
CA TYR A 290 -4.60 -0.72 2.89
C TYR A 290 -3.40 -1.49 2.33
N PRO A 291 -2.63 -0.87 1.42
CA PRO A 291 -1.32 -1.39 1.05
C PRO A 291 -0.41 -1.55 2.28
N VAL A 292 0.45 -2.58 2.27
CA VAL A 292 1.41 -2.84 3.37
C VAL A 292 2.32 -1.64 3.70
N ARG A 293 2.59 -0.78 2.72
CA ARG A 293 3.27 0.50 2.87
C ARG A 293 2.54 1.54 2.04
N THR A 294 2.23 2.68 2.64
CA THR A 294 1.49 3.79 2.06
C THR A 294 2.33 5.07 2.05
N VAL A 295 1.90 6.06 1.28
CA VAL A 295 2.50 7.42 1.32
C VAL A 295 2.39 8.03 2.72
N ALA A 296 1.32 7.72 3.47
CA ALA A 296 1.18 8.19 4.84
C ALA A 296 2.27 7.61 5.76
N ASP A 297 2.65 6.34 5.60
CA ASP A 297 3.74 5.74 6.38
C ASP A 297 5.10 6.41 6.06
N ASP A 298 5.31 6.80 4.80
CA ASP A 298 6.51 7.55 4.39
C ASP A 298 6.51 8.97 4.96
N LEU A 299 5.37 9.68 4.92
CA LEU A 299 5.22 11.02 5.50
C LEU A 299 5.35 11.01 7.03
N GLU A 300 4.78 10.00 7.71
CA GLU A 300 4.94 9.81 9.15
C GLU A 300 6.41 9.69 9.52
N GLN A 301 7.17 8.84 8.80
CA GLN A 301 8.60 8.70 9.02
C GLN A 301 9.36 10.00 8.74
N MET A 302 9.00 10.74 7.70
CA MET A 302 9.62 12.04 7.41
C MET A 302 9.40 13.05 8.54
N ALA A 303 8.20 13.05 9.13
CA ALA A 303 7.83 13.99 10.20
C ALA A 303 8.40 13.59 11.57
N LEU A 304 8.33 12.31 11.92
CA LEU A 304 8.62 11.80 13.27
C LEU A 304 9.96 11.07 13.37
N GLY A 305 10.64 10.86 12.24
CA GLY A 305 11.88 10.10 12.17
C GLY A 305 11.67 8.57 12.15
N PRO A 306 12.75 7.83 11.89
CA PRO A 306 12.70 6.37 11.70
C PRO A 306 12.58 5.57 12.99
N ASN A 307 12.87 6.18 14.15
CA ASN A 307 12.87 5.48 15.44
C ASN A 307 11.61 5.83 16.23
N VAL A 308 11.07 4.84 16.92
CA VAL A 308 9.93 4.95 17.83
C VAL A 308 10.47 4.95 19.26
N THR A 309 10.17 6.01 20.00
CA THR A 309 10.58 6.17 21.40
C THR A 309 9.42 6.00 22.38
N GLU A 310 8.19 5.99 21.86
CA GLU A 310 6.96 5.80 22.61
C GLU A 310 6.61 4.31 22.70
N ALA A 311 5.74 3.96 23.64
CA ALA A 311 5.22 2.60 23.74
C ALA A 311 4.36 2.29 22.50
N VAL A 312 4.62 1.15 21.86
CA VAL A 312 3.85 0.67 20.70
C VAL A 312 2.81 -0.32 21.18
N THR A 313 1.55 -0.12 20.80
CA THR A 313 0.50 -1.05 21.20
C THR A 313 0.50 -2.31 20.32
N PRO A 314 0.01 -3.45 20.82
CA PRO A 314 -0.16 -4.65 19.99
C PRO A 314 -0.97 -4.39 18.72
N GLU A 315 -1.97 -3.51 18.77
CA GLU A 315 -2.79 -3.10 17.63
C GLU A 315 -1.97 -2.39 16.55
N GLU A 316 -1.07 -1.48 16.92
CA GLU A 316 -0.22 -0.75 15.98
C GLU A 316 0.73 -1.69 15.23
N SER A 317 1.29 -2.70 15.91
CA SER A 317 2.14 -3.70 15.27
C SER A 317 1.34 -4.69 14.41
N SER A 318 0.16 -5.08 14.88
CA SER A 318 -0.77 -5.98 14.17
C SER A 318 -1.31 -5.35 12.90
N GLU A 319 -1.47 -4.02 12.87
CA GLU A 319 -1.94 -3.29 11.70
C GLU A 319 -1.02 -3.52 10.48
N VAL A 320 0.31 -3.55 10.66
CA VAL A 320 1.23 -3.82 9.54
C VAL A 320 1.00 -5.22 8.95
N ILE A 321 0.78 -6.22 9.80
CA ILE A 321 0.51 -7.61 9.36
C ILE A 321 -0.87 -7.75 8.75
N ARG A 322 -1.88 -7.06 9.29
CA ARG A 322 -3.20 -6.97 8.69
C ARG A 322 -3.13 -6.44 7.26
N ARG A 323 -2.38 -5.34 7.03
CA ARG A 323 -2.17 -4.78 5.68
C ARG A 323 -1.45 -5.75 4.75
N ALA A 324 -0.54 -6.57 5.27
CA ALA A 324 0.10 -7.63 4.49
C ALA A 324 -0.92 -8.70 4.05
N LEU A 325 -1.77 -9.17 4.96
CA LEU A 325 -2.88 -10.10 4.65
C LEU A 325 -3.84 -9.52 3.61
N GLU A 326 -4.22 -8.25 3.77
CA GLU A 326 -5.06 -7.49 2.85
C GLU A 326 -4.42 -7.35 1.46
N THR A 327 -3.11 -7.12 1.39
CA THR A 327 -2.39 -6.94 0.12
C THR A 327 -2.29 -8.27 -0.65
N VAL A 328 -2.06 -9.40 0.03
CA VAL A 328 -1.90 -10.72 -0.63
C VAL A 328 -3.12 -11.09 -1.47
N ARG A 329 -4.34 -10.72 -1.04
CA ARG A 329 -5.56 -11.03 -1.80
C ARG A 329 -5.63 -10.33 -3.16
N LEU A 330 -4.89 -9.24 -3.33
CA LEU A 330 -4.82 -8.44 -4.56
C LEU A 330 -3.69 -8.92 -5.48
N MET A 331 -2.94 -9.95 -5.07
CA MET A 331 -1.79 -10.47 -5.81
C MET A 331 -2.09 -11.85 -6.38
N ASN A 332 -1.61 -12.08 -7.61
CA ASN A 332 -1.41 -13.43 -8.09
C ASN A 332 -0.02 -13.91 -7.61
N THR A 333 0.02 -14.48 -6.40
CA THR A 333 1.26 -14.87 -5.70
C THR A 333 2.09 -15.88 -6.50
N GLN A 334 1.46 -16.84 -7.18
CA GLN A 334 2.17 -17.81 -8.03
C GLN A 334 2.85 -17.13 -9.23
N VAL A 335 2.15 -16.21 -9.88
CA VAL A 335 2.68 -15.38 -10.98
C VAL A 335 3.85 -14.54 -10.48
N MET A 336 3.67 -13.84 -9.36
CA MET A 336 4.71 -12.97 -8.80
C MET A 336 5.95 -13.73 -8.34
N ASN A 337 5.77 -14.99 -7.90
CA ASN A 337 6.83 -15.89 -7.54
C ASN A 337 7.73 -16.29 -8.73
N GLY A 338 7.23 -16.21 -9.96
CA GLY A 338 7.91 -16.70 -11.16
C GLY A 338 7.42 -18.07 -11.65
N ASN A 339 6.33 -18.61 -11.09
CA ASN A 339 5.77 -19.87 -11.56
C ASN A 339 5.31 -19.72 -13.02
N GLN A 340 5.69 -20.67 -13.86
CA GLN A 340 5.30 -20.70 -15.27
C GLN A 340 3.98 -21.48 -15.43
N ASN A 341 3.27 -21.24 -16.55
CA ASN A 341 2.02 -21.93 -16.90
C ASN A 341 0.85 -21.72 -15.90
N VAL A 342 0.86 -20.60 -15.18
CA VAL A 342 -0.25 -20.23 -14.28
C VAL A 342 -1.38 -19.59 -15.10
N GLY A 343 -2.62 -20.06 -14.92
CA GLY A 343 -3.81 -19.46 -15.54
C GLY A 343 -3.83 -19.48 -17.08
N GLY A 344 -3.14 -20.43 -17.71
CA GLY A 344 -3.07 -20.55 -19.17
C GLY A 344 -2.06 -19.61 -19.85
N VAL A 345 -1.24 -18.89 -19.08
CA VAL A 345 -0.17 -18.04 -19.62
C VAL A 345 1.14 -18.85 -19.70
N ASN A 346 1.57 -19.17 -20.93
CA ASN A 346 2.72 -20.04 -21.21
C ASN A 346 4.07 -19.50 -20.68
N SER A 347 4.22 -18.17 -20.61
CA SER A 347 5.40 -17.56 -20.02
C SER A 347 5.04 -16.28 -19.29
N ASN A 348 5.40 -16.20 -18.02
CA ASN A 348 5.28 -14.97 -17.25
C ASN A 348 6.67 -14.42 -16.97
N ARG A 349 7.02 -13.33 -17.67
CA ARG A 349 8.30 -12.63 -17.49
C ARG A 349 8.16 -11.32 -16.71
N ASN A 350 6.94 -10.80 -16.54
CA ASN A 350 6.70 -9.59 -15.75
C ASN A 350 6.31 -9.95 -14.31
N ASN A 351 7.25 -10.53 -13.60
CA ASN A 351 7.16 -10.90 -12.18
C ASN A 351 8.51 -10.66 -11.50
N LEU A 352 8.58 -10.87 -10.19
CA LEU A 352 9.79 -10.50 -9.45
C LEU A 352 11.00 -11.36 -9.84
N ALA A 353 10.82 -12.65 -10.11
CA ALA A 353 11.89 -13.52 -10.65
C ALA A 353 12.44 -13.03 -12.01
N GLY A 354 11.56 -12.55 -12.89
CA GLY A 354 11.93 -11.95 -14.17
C GLY A 354 12.72 -10.66 -14.01
N GLN A 355 12.35 -9.83 -13.03
CA GLN A 355 13.09 -8.60 -12.70
C GLN A 355 14.47 -8.92 -12.11
N ASP A 356 14.56 -9.89 -11.20
CA ASP A 356 15.85 -10.38 -10.66
C ASP A 356 16.77 -10.87 -11.77
N SER A 357 16.19 -11.53 -12.79
CA SER A 357 16.93 -12.02 -13.95
C SER A 357 17.53 -10.88 -14.78
N GLY A 358 16.80 -9.76 -14.90
CA GLY A 358 17.29 -8.54 -15.53
C GLY A 358 18.48 -7.90 -14.80
N GLN A 359 18.72 -8.28 -13.54
CA GLN A 359 19.86 -7.85 -12.73
C GLN A 359 20.98 -8.90 -12.63
N GLY A 360 20.96 -9.92 -13.49
CA GLY A 360 22.03 -10.92 -13.60
C GLY A 360 21.79 -12.23 -12.85
N ARG A 361 20.61 -12.44 -12.27
CA ARG A 361 20.22 -13.75 -11.72
C ARG A 361 19.71 -14.70 -12.81
N ALA A 362 19.79 -16.00 -12.58
CA ALA A 362 19.03 -16.95 -13.39
C ALA A 362 17.52 -16.79 -13.10
N PHE A 363 16.68 -17.02 -14.11
CA PHE A 363 15.24 -17.04 -13.92
C PHE A 363 14.85 -18.27 -13.10
N GLU A 364 14.47 -18.05 -11.85
CA GLU A 364 14.01 -19.09 -10.94
C GLU A 364 12.96 -18.56 -9.95
N PRO A 365 12.01 -19.42 -9.53
CA PRO A 365 11.05 -19.07 -8.49
C PRO A 365 11.71 -18.56 -7.21
N ILE A 366 11.10 -17.59 -6.53
CA ILE A 366 11.64 -17.03 -5.27
C ILE A 366 11.44 -18.02 -4.12
N PHE A 367 10.21 -18.52 -4.00
CA PHE A 367 9.77 -19.54 -3.06
C PHE A 367 9.47 -20.85 -3.79
N GLU A 368 9.42 -21.94 -3.04
CA GLU A 368 8.95 -23.23 -3.56
C GLU A 368 7.53 -23.08 -4.14
N PRO A 369 7.28 -23.46 -5.40
CA PRO A 369 5.99 -23.23 -6.05
C PRO A 369 4.78 -23.77 -5.26
N ALA A 370 4.96 -24.88 -4.55
CA ALA A 370 3.94 -25.51 -3.72
C ALA A 370 3.48 -24.66 -2.52
N LEU A 371 4.24 -23.62 -2.13
CA LEU A 371 3.95 -22.74 -0.99
C LEU A 371 3.41 -21.37 -1.42
N THR A 372 3.17 -21.17 -2.71
CA THR A 372 2.89 -19.84 -3.29
C THR A 372 1.47 -19.65 -3.77
N ASP A 373 0.58 -20.61 -3.57
CA ASP A 373 -0.84 -20.38 -3.83
C ASP A 373 -1.41 -19.34 -2.83
N ALA A 374 -2.35 -18.52 -3.30
CA ALA A 374 -2.84 -17.39 -2.52
C ALA A 374 -3.52 -17.84 -1.21
N THR A 375 -4.11 -19.05 -1.18
CA THR A 375 -4.77 -19.59 0.02
C THR A 375 -3.73 -19.89 1.11
N THR A 376 -2.65 -20.59 0.76
CA THR A 376 -1.53 -20.89 1.67
C THR A 376 -0.89 -19.61 2.20
N VAL A 377 -0.61 -18.64 1.32
CA VAL A 377 0.03 -17.38 1.73
C VAL A 377 -0.89 -16.57 2.65
N ARG A 378 -2.20 -16.53 2.36
CA ARG A 378 -3.19 -15.88 3.25
C ARG A 378 -3.29 -16.58 4.59
N ALA A 379 -3.36 -17.91 4.61
CA ALA A 379 -3.43 -18.69 5.85
C ALA A 379 -2.22 -18.42 6.76
N PHE A 380 -1.02 -18.32 6.18
CA PHE A 380 0.18 -17.93 6.91
C PHE A 380 0.04 -16.55 7.58
N HIS A 381 -0.35 -15.52 6.83
CA HIS A 381 -0.50 -14.17 7.37
C HIS A 381 -1.63 -14.08 8.41
N ALA A 382 -2.74 -14.79 8.18
CA ALA A 382 -3.86 -14.89 9.12
C ALA A 382 -3.41 -15.50 10.45
N ALA A 383 -2.64 -16.60 10.42
CA ALA A 383 -2.15 -17.25 11.62
C ALA A 383 -1.14 -16.37 12.39
N VAL A 384 -0.27 -15.62 11.69
CA VAL A 384 0.61 -14.63 12.33
C VAL A 384 -0.21 -13.52 12.98
N LEU A 385 -1.25 -13.03 12.32
CA LEU A 385 -2.12 -11.98 12.87
C LEU A 385 -2.87 -12.43 14.11
N THR A 386 -3.42 -13.65 14.11
CA THR A 386 -4.06 -14.25 15.30
C THR A 386 -3.07 -14.41 16.46
N GLN A 387 -1.84 -14.84 16.17
CA GLN A 387 -0.79 -14.96 17.20
C GLN A 387 -0.47 -13.59 17.84
N LEU A 388 -0.42 -12.52 17.05
CA LEU A 388 -0.16 -11.17 17.57
C LEU A 388 -1.32 -10.65 18.43
N SER A 389 -2.57 -11.00 18.13
CA SER A 389 -3.72 -10.61 18.98
C SER A 389 -3.77 -11.33 20.32
N ASP A 390 -3.08 -12.46 20.45
CA ASP A 390 -2.97 -13.20 21.71
C ASP A 390 -1.74 -12.74 22.53
N ASP A 391 -1.29 -11.49 22.35
CA ASP A 391 -0.12 -10.86 23.00
C ASP A 391 1.18 -11.68 22.84
N THR A 392 1.30 -12.48 21.79
CA THR A 392 2.55 -13.20 21.51
C THR A 392 3.51 -12.29 20.72
N PRO A 393 4.74 -12.05 21.20
CA PRO A 393 5.67 -11.13 20.53
C PRO A 393 5.94 -11.52 19.06
N PRO A 394 6.04 -10.55 18.13
CA PRO A 394 6.36 -10.83 16.74
C PRO A 394 7.73 -11.53 16.62
N THR A 395 7.75 -12.74 16.06
CA THR A 395 8.98 -13.55 15.87
C THR A 395 9.59 -13.42 14.48
N PHE A 396 9.03 -12.55 13.64
CA PHE A 396 9.37 -12.45 12.22
C PHE A 396 10.25 -11.25 11.87
N LEU A 397 10.80 -10.52 12.85
CA LEU A 397 11.68 -9.38 12.59
C LEU A 397 12.84 -9.69 11.67
N ASP A 398 13.47 -10.85 11.81
CA ASP A 398 14.61 -11.26 10.97
C ASP A 398 14.18 -11.69 9.56
N HIS A 399 12.89 -11.97 9.38
CA HIS A 399 12.29 -12.20 8.07
C HIS A 399 11.87 -10.90 7.40
N LEU A 400 11.91 -9.75 8.10
CA LEU A 400 11.68 -8.45 7.48
C LEU A 400 12.97 -7.98 6.80
N ARG A 401 12.81 -7.54 5.55
CA ARG A 401 13.87 -6.96 4.75
C ARG A 401 14.36 -5.65 5.34
N GLN A 402 15.68 -5.49 5.44
CA GLN A 402 16.29 -4.20 5.76
C GLN A 402 16.27 -3.26 4.54
N TYR A 403 16.30 -1.96 4.78
CA TYR A 403 16.31 -0.98 3.70
C TYR A 403 17.58 -1.06 2.81
N ASP A 404 18.70 -1.55 3.34
CA ASP A 404 19.97 -1.74 2.64
C ASP A 404 20.09 -3.12 1.99
N GLU A 405 19.12 -4.01 2.22
CA GLU A 405 19.03 -5.35 1.62
C GLU A 405 18.11 -5.41 0.39
N VAL A 406 17.57 -4.27 -0.06
CA VAL A 406 16.62 -4.21 -1.20
C VAL A 406 17.22 -4.74 -2.50
N GLY A 407 18.52 -4.54 -2.71
CA GLY A 407 19.28 -5.04 -3.85
C GLY A 407 19.98 -6.38 -3.61
N ASP A 408 19.86 -7.00 -2.43
CA ASP A 408 20.44 -8.33 -2.20
C ASP A 408 19.56 -9.40 -2.83
N LEU A 409 20.04 -9.92 -3.96
CA LEU A 409 19.37 -10.95 -4.73
C LEU A 409 19.73 -12.36 -4.26
N SER A 410 20.38 -12.57 -3.11
CA SER A 410 20.60 -13.92 -2.55
C SER A 410 19.26 -14.66 -2.33
N ASN A 411 19.28 -16.00 -2.34
CA ASN A 411 18.05 -16.78 -2.12
C ASN A 411 17.44 -16.50 -0.74
N GLU A 412 18.28 -16.25 0.27
CA GLU A 412 17.85 -15.87 1.61
C GLU A 412 17.16 -14.50 1.59
N SER A 413 17.82 -13.48 1.03
CA SER A 413 17.27 -12.12 1.02
C SER A 413 16.04 -11.99 0.14
N ARG A 414 15.94 -12.65 -1.02
CA ARG A 414 14.73 -12.62 -1.87
C ARG A 414 13.49 -13.15 -1.15
N ARG A 415 13.67 -14.02 -0.15
CA ARG A 415 12.59 -14.63 0.63
C ARG A 415 12.16 -13.79 1.84
N LYS A 416 12.85 -12.68 2.13
CA LYS A 416 12.43 -11.72 3.17
C LYS A 416 11.18 -10.93 2.78
N MET A 417 10.40 -10.55 3.78
CA MET A 417 9.15 -9.80 3.69
C MET A 417 9.37 -8.27 3.66
N PRO A 418 8.54 -7.49 2.95
CA PRO A 418 7.47 -7.92 2.04
C PRO A 418 8.01 -8.69 0.82
N GLY A 419 7.56 -9.93 0.65
CA GLY A 419 8.05 -10.84 -0.39
C GLY A 419 7.27 -10.65 -1.68
N MET A 420 7.88 -10.95 -2.82
CA MET A 420 7.22 -10.87 -4.14
C MET A 420 6.67 -9.47 -4.49
N MET A 421 7.22 -8.42 -3.89
CA MET A 421 6.86 -7.02 -4.13
C MET A 421 8.08 -6.19 -4.50
N ARG A 422 7.87 -5.16 -5.32
CA ARG A 422 8.93 -4.28 -5.82
C ARG A 422 8.74 -2.86 -5.30
N GLY A 423 9.84 -2.23 -4.89
CA GLY A 423 9.90 -0.81 -4.57
C GLY A 423 9.92 0.08 -5.82
N SER A 424 9.71 1.38 -5.60
CA SER A 424 9.77 2.39 -6.67
C SER A 424 11.18 2.59 -7.24
N ASP A 425 12.20 2.17 -6.49
CA ASP A 425 13.62 2.16 -6.90
C ASP A 425 13.96 1.00 -7.84
N GLY A 426 13.00 0.11 -8.10
CA GLY A 426 13.17 -1.04 -8.96
C GLY A 426 13.76 -2.27 -8.28
N ASN A 427 13.92 -2.26 -6.96
CA ASN A 427 14.43 -3.37 -6.16
C ASN A 427 13.33 -4.04 -5.33
N HIS A 428 13.66 -5.01 -4.47
CA HIS A 428 12.66 -5.63 -3.60
C HIS A 428 12.11 -4.62 -2.59
N LEU A 429 10.80 -4.64 -2.33
CA LEU A 429 10.17 -3.72 -1.40
C LEU A 429 10.67 -3.95 0.04
N ALA A 430 10.92 -2.86 0.77
CA ALA A 430 11.08 -2.86 2.22
C ALA A 430 9.99 -1.97 2.86
N LEU A 431 9.58 -2.33 4.08
CA LEU A 431 8.78 -1.44 4.94
C LEU A 431 9.55 -0.15 5.24
N THR A 432 8.85 0.89 5.70
CA THR A 432 9.58 2.06 6.24
C THR A 432 10.38 1.63 7.48
N ARG A 433 11.47 2.35 7.77
CA ARG A 433 12.28 2.09 8.98
C ARG A 433 11.42 2.25 10.22
N ARG A 434 10.53 3.26 10.24
CA ARG A 434 9.57 3.49 11.34
C ARG A 434 8.59 2.33 11.51
N GLN A 435 7.99 1.81 10.43
CA GLN A 435 7.10 0.63 10.52
C GLN A 435 7.84 -0.58 11.10
N ARG A 436 9.06 -0.83 10.64
CA ARG A 436 9.87 -1.93 11.20
C ARG A 436 10.25 -1.69 12.66
N ASP A 437 10.54 -0.46 13.03
CA ASP A 437 10.88 -0.10 14.41
C ASP A 437 9.66 -0.23 15.35
N LYS A 438 8.44 0.06 14.87
CA LYS A 438 7.19 -0.24 15.59
C LYS A 438 7.08 -1.75 15.90
N ILE A 439 7.33 -2.59 14.91
CA ILE A 439 7.31 -4.06 15.09
C ILE A 439 8.41 -4.48 16.08
N ARG A 440 9.61 -3.88 16.01
CA ARG A 440 10.71 -4.18 16.94
C ARG A 440 10.34 -3.83 18.38
N ALA A 441 9.83 -2.63 18.60
CA ALA A 441 9.40 -2.18 19.93
C ALA A 441 8.30 -3.08 20.50
N ALA A 442 7.37 -3.55 19.66
CA ALA A 442 6.37 -4.54 20.08
C ALA A 442 6.98 -5.90 20.45
N SER A 443 8.01 -6.37 19.74
CA SER A 443 8.72 -7.63 20.04
C SER A 443 9.58 -7.58 21.31
N GLU A 444 10.07 -6.41 21.72
CA GLU A 444 10.94 -6.24 22.89
C GLU A 444 10.17 -6.08 24.20
N THR A 445 8.84 -6.01 24.16
CA THR A 445 8.02 -5.93 25.38
C THR A 445 8.12 -7.27 26.14
N PRO A 446 8.72 -7.30 27.35
CA PRO A 446 8.95 -8.55 28.06
C PRO A 446 7.61 -9.21 28.42
N PRO A 447 7.47 -10.54 28.28
CA PRO A 447 6.32 -11.23 28.84
C PRO A 447 6.25 -10.96 30.34
N ALA A 448 5.04 -10.75 30.85
CA ALA A 448 4.79 -10.26 32.21
C ALA A 448 5.21 -11.20 33.34
N THR A 449 5.84 -12.35 33.10
CA THR A 449 6.29 -13.27 34.16
C THR A 449 7.42 -14.19 33.69
N PRO A 450 8.53 -14.34 34.45
CA PRO A 450 9.50 -15.41 34.19
C PRO A 450 8.84 -16.78 34.43
N PRO A 451 9.17 -17.81 33.64
CA PRO A 451 8.44 -19.07 33.71
C PRO A 451 8.66 -19.79 35.04
N THR A 452 7.54 -20.21 35.64
CA THR A 452 7.49 -21.34 36.58
C THR A 452 8.12 -22.58 35.93
N ALA A 453 8.71 -23.48 36.73
CA ALA A 453 9.32 -24.71 36.23
C ALA A 453 8.34 -25.50 35.32
N SER A 454 8.65 -25.58 34.03
CA SER A 454 7.88 -26.30 33.02
C SER A 454 8.39 -27.74 32.84
N THR A 455 7.45 -28.67 32.65
CA THR A 455 7.78 -30.04 32.22
C THR A 455 8.24 -30.05 30.75
N PRO A 456 9.02 -31.05 30.30
CA PRO A 456 9.40 -31.17 28.90
C PRO A 456 8.22 -31.17 27.92
N GLU A 457 7.09 -31.77 28.31
CA GLU A 457 5.86 -31.77 27.51
C GLU A 457 5.22 -30.38 27.45
N GLN A 458 5.24 -29.61 28.54
CA GLN A 458 4.76 -28.22 28.54
C GLN A 458 5.63 -27.33 27.65
N ASP A 459 6.95 -27.52 27.68
CA ASP A 459 7.87 -26.82 26.76
C ASP A 459 7.58 -27.20 25.30
N MET A 460 7.29 -28.47 25.01
CA MET A 460 6.89 -28.90 23.66
C MET A 460 5.55 -28.30 23.23
N SER A 461 4.54 -28.24 24.11
CA SER A 461 3.29 -27.55 23.80
C SER A 461 3.54 -26.06 23.50
N ALA A 462 4.38 -25.38 24.28
CA ALA A 462 4.77 -23.99 24.02
C ALA A 462 5.50 -23.84 22.67
N LEU A 463 6.38 -24.78 22.32
CA LEU A 463 7.07 -24.84 21.03
C LEU A 463 6.10 -25.04 19.86
N VAL A 464 5.12 -25.92 20.00
CA VAL A 464 4.08 -26.18 18.98
C VAL A 464 3.25 -24.93 18.77
N SER A 465 2.76 -24.29 19.85
CA SER A 465 2.03 -23.03 19.78
C SER A 465 2.86 -21.92 19.14
N HIS A 466 4.14 -21.82 19.51
CA HIS A 466 5.07 -20.84 18.94
C HIS A 466 5.22 -20.98 17.42
N PHE A 467 5.23 -22.22 16.90
CA PHE A 467 5.34 -22.52 15.47
C PHE A 467 4.00 -22.78 14.77
N GLN A 468 2.87 -22.53 15.42
CA GLN A 468 1.56 -22.83 14.84
C GLN A 468 1.29 -22.06 13.55
N SER A 469 1.76 -20.81 13.43
CA SER A 469 1.68 -20.03 12.18
C SER A 469 2.44 -20.65 11.01
N ARG A 470 3.31 -21.63 11.28
CA ARG A 470 4.12 -22.36 10.28
C ARG A 470 3.59 -23.76 10.01
N ALA A 471 2.46 -24.16 10.62
CA ALA A 471 1.82 -25.44 10.37
C ALA A 471 1.58 -25.69 8.86
N VAL A 472 1.18 -24.63 8.13
CA VAL A 472 0.90 -24.69 6.69
C VAL A 472 2.11 -25.11 5.84
N LEU A 473 3.34 -24.94 6.34
CA LEU A 473 4.55 -25.44 5.65
C LEU A 473 4.60 -26.97 5.62
N HIS A 474 3.79 -27.64 6.45
CA HIS A 474 3.73 -29.09 6.60
C HIS A 474 2.50 -29.71 5.91
N THR A 475 1.70 -28.93 5.18
CA THR A 475 0.49 -29.42 4.46
C THR A 475 0.84 -30.52 3.44
N GLY A 476 2.04 -30.50 2.86
CA GLY A 476 2.50 -31.51 1.91
C GLY A 476 2.95 -32.85 2.53
N ILE A 477 2.95 -32.98 3.86
CA ILE A 477 3.42 -34.18 4.57
C ILE A 477 2.21 -34.92 5.12
N SER A 478 1.97 -36.15 4.69
CA SER A 478 0.86 -36.94 5.21
C SER A 478 1.23 -37.74 6.46
N THR A 479 0.37 -37.69 7.48
CA THR A 479 0.53 -38.43 8.74
C THR A 479 0.13 -39.89 8.63
N ASP A 480 -0.86 -40.20 7.78
CA ASP A 480 -1.42 -41.55 7.61
C ASP A 480 -1.51 -41.99 6.14
N ASN A 481 -2.22 -43.09 5.86
CA ASN A 481 -2.44 -43.57 4.49
C ASN A 481 -3.65 -42.90 3.81
N ASN A 482 -4.42 -42.10 4.54
CA ASN A 482 -5.60 -41.39 4.04
C ASN A 482 -5.27 -39.96 3.60
N ALA A 483 -3.99 -39.62 3.49
CA ALA A 483 -3.51 -38.31 3.08
C ALA A 483 -3.83 -37.18 4.10
N THR A 484 -4.09 -37.47 5.38
CA THR A 484 -4.25 -36.42 6.39
C THR A 484 -2.96 -35.62 6.49
N PRO A 485 -2.98 -34.29 6.32
CA PRO A 485 -1.77 -33.48 6.33
C PRO A 485 -1.29 -33.22 7.77
N LEU A 486 0.02 -33.17 7.96
CA LEU A 486 0.66 -32.90 9.26
C LEU A 486 0.29 -31.53 9.82
N SER A 487 -0.02 -30.57 8.93
CA SER A 487 -0.53 -29.25 9.31
C SER A 487 -1.74 -29.30 10.25
N ASP A 488 -2.62 -30.30 10.08
CA ASP A 488 -3.88 -30.39 10.84
C ASP A 488 -3.63 -30.73 12.31
N LEU A 489 -2.50 -31.40 12.62
CA LEU A 489 -2.15 -31.77 13.98
C LEU A 489 -1.66 -30.58 14.81
N PHE A 490 -1.24 -29.47 14.21
CA PHE A 490 -0.75 -28.30 14.97
C PHE A 490 -1.86 -27.60 15.79
N ALA A 491 -3.13 -27.87 15.50
CA ALA A 491 -4.26 -27.38 16.31
C ALA A 491 -4.43 -28.15 17.63
N ASP A 492 -3.85 -29.35 17.74
CA ASP A 492 -3.90 -30.19 18.93
C ASP A 492 -2.48 -30.69 19.27
N SER A 493 -1.83 -29.95 20.18
CA SER A 493 -0.45 -30.29 20.58
C SER A 493 -0.32 -31.72 21.12
N ALA A 494 -1.35 -32.28 21.76
CA ALA A 494 -1.29 -33.65 22.25
C ALA A 494 -1.30 -34.66 21.09
N ALA A 495 -2.16 -34.44 20.10
CA ALA A 495 -2.20 -35.29 18.90
C ALA A 495 -0.91 -35.18 18.07
N LEU A 496 -0.32 -33.98 17.95
CA LEU A 496 0.96 -33.81 17.28
C LEU A 496 2.11 -34.53 18.01
N LEU A 497 2.15 -34.44 19.34
CA LEU A 497 3.16 -35.13 20.14
C LEU A 497 3.01 -36.66 20.05
N ASP A 498 1.78 -37.18 20.10
CA ASP A 498 1.51 -38.60 19.88
C ASP A 498 1.97 -39.07 18.49
N TYR A 499 1.70 -38.27 17.45
CA TYR A 499 2.21 -38.56 16.11
C TYR A 499 3.74 -38.56 16.05
N LEU A 500 4.41 -37.57 16.65
CA LEU A 500 5.88 -37.51 16.68
C LEU A 500 6.48 -38.71 17.42
N GLN A 501 5.84 -39.19 18.50
CA GLN A 501 6.29 -40.37 19.24
C GLN A 501 6.17 -41.67 18.46
N ASN A 502 5.08 -41.84 17.70
CA ASN A 502 4.74 -43.12 17.10
C ASN A 502 5.06 -43.22 15.59
N GLY A 503 5.11 -42.07 14.92
CA GLY A 503 5.23 -41.94 13.47
C GLY A 503 6.65 -42.15 12.93
N ASP A 504 6.72 -42.25 11.60
CA ASP A 504 7.96 -42.35 10.84
C ASP A 504 8.11 -41.12 9.92
N ALA A 505 9.34 -40.72 9.65
CA ALA A 505 9.65 -39.58 8.80
C ALA A 505 9.25 -39.85 7.34
N LYS A 506 8.50 -38.92 6.75
CA LYS A 506 7.89 -39.01 5.42
C LYS A 506 8.15 -37.76 4.59
N GLY A 507 7.90 -37.86 3.28
CA GLY A 507 7.98 -36.74 2.35
C GLY A 507 9.38 -36.44 1.83
N ALA A 508 9.47 -35.50 0.89
CA ALA A 508 10.71 -35.18 0.18
C ALA A 508 11.81 -34.62 1.10
N LEU A 509 11.43 -33.90 2.16
CA LEU A 509 12.36 -33.30 3.12
C LEU A 509 13.02 -34.34 4.05
N ALA A 510 12.45 -35.54 4.19
CA ALA A 510 12.98 -36.58 5.06
C ALA A 510 14.37 -37.08 4.60
N GLY A 511 14.71 -37.00 3.30
CA GLY A 511 16.03 -37.34 2.79
C GLY A 511 16.54 -38.69 3.29
N ALA A 512 17.71 -38.70 3.95
CA ALA A 512 18.33 -39.90 4.50
C ALA A 512 17.55 -40.52 5.68
N GLN A 513 16.66 -39.75 6.30
CA GLN A 513 15.82 -40.17 7.42
C GLN A 513 14.48 -40.78 6.95
N LEU A 514 14.24 -40.92 5.64
CA LEU A 514 12.98 -41.47 5.13
C LEU A 514 12.68 -42.86 5.76
N ASN A 515 11.46 -43.01 6.28
CA ASN A 515 10.94 -44.19 6.99
C ASN A 515 11.64 -44.52 8.33
N GLN A 516 12.47 -43.63 8.87
CA GLN A 516 12.99 -43.78 10.23
C GLN A 516 12.00 -43.24 11.25
N LYS A 517 12.05 -43.76 12.48
CA LYS A 517 11.20 -43.30 13.58
C LYS A 517 11.42 -41.81 13.85
N LEU A 518 10.33 -41.04 13.92
CA LEU A 518 10.39 -39.60 14.22
C LEU A 518 11.04 -39.37 15.58
N VAL A 519 10.63 -40.13 16.59
CA VAL A 519 11.21 -40.12 17.94
C VAL A 519 11.62 -41.53 18.34
N VAL A 520 12.83 -41.64 18.90
CA VAL A 520 13.34 -42.80 19.62
C VAL A 520 13.53 -42.36 21.07
N ALA A 521 12.66 -42.86 21.96
CA ALA A 521 12.65 -42.53 23.39
C ALA A 521 14.05 -42.60 24.02
N GLY A 522 14.42 -41.56 24.77
CA GLY A 522 15.73 -41.41 25.40
C GLY A 522 16.90 -41.14 24.45
N ASN A 523 16.69 -41.04 23.13
CA ASN A 523 17.79 -40.94 22.16
C ASN A 523 17.53 -39.91 21.03
N PRO A 524 17.83 -38.62 21.27
CA PRO A 524 17.74 -37.56 20.26
C PRO A 524 18.54 -37.87 18.99
N ASN A 525 19.74 -38.45 19.15
CA ASN A 525 20.61 -38.78 18.02
C ASN A 525 20.10 -39.93 17.15
N ALA A 526 19.17 -40.76 17.63
CA ALA A 526 18.50 -41.79 16.84
C ALA A 526 17.12 -41.36 16.32
N SER A 527 16.65 -40.18 16.72
CA SER A 527 15.33 -39.65 16.38
C SER A 527 15.39 -38.85 15.07
N ALA A 528 14.64 -39.27 14.06
CA ALA A 528 14.62 -38.60 12.76
C ALA A 528 14.17 -37.13 12.88
N PHE A 529 13.22 -36.83 13.76
CA PHE A 529 12.73 -35.46 13.98
C PHE A 529 13.86 -34.53 14.41
N PHE A 530 14.62 -34.91 15.44
CA PHE A 530 15.73 -34.11 15.96
C PHE A 530 16.86 -33.95 14.92
N GLN A 531 17.21 -35.02 14.20
CA GLN A 531 18.19 -34.94 13.13
C GLN A 531 17.76 -34.00 12.00
N LEU A 532 16.49 -34.06 11.57
CA LEU A 532 15.96 -33.24 10.49
C LEU A 532 15.99 -31.75 10.83
N ILE A 533 15.49 -31.38 12.01
CA ILE A 533 15.46 -29.96 12.44
C ILE A 533 16.85 -29.41 12.79
N SER A 534 17.84 -30.28 13.06
CA SER A 534 19.22 -29.86 13.32
C SER A 534 20.05 -29.64 12.07
N ARG A 535 19.56 -30.04 10.89
CA ARG A 535 20.28 -29.89 9.62
C ARG A 535 20.33 -28.43 9.18
N PRO A 536 21.51 -27.86 8.86
CA PRO A 536 21.62 -26.46 8.44
C PRO A 536 20.78 -26.08 7.21
N ASP A 537 20.50 -27.05 6.32
CA ASP A 537 19.69 -26.86 5.11
C ASP A 537 18.19 -27.06 5.33
N HIS A 538 17.76 -27.48 6.53
CA HIS A 538 16.35 -27.65 6.84
C HIS A 538 15.67 -26.30 7.09
N PRO A 539 14.49 -26.01 6.52
CA PRO A 539 13.79 -24.74 6.69
C PRO A 539 13.52 -24.34 8.15
N MET A 540 13.46 -25.33 9.05
CA MET A 540 13.21 -25.12 10.48
C MET A 540 14.47 -25.07 11.37
N ALA A 541 15.68 -25.22 10.84
CA ALA A 541 16.89 -25.20 11.67
C ALA A 541 17.17 -23.84 12.32
N ASN A 542 17.18 -22.76 11.54
CA ASN A 542 17.32 -21.39 12.09
C ASN A 542 16.17 -21.00 13.04
N PRO A 543 14.92 -21.40 12.78
CA PRO A 543 13.85 -21.22 13.75
C PRO A 543 14.06 -21.95 15.08
N PHE A 544 14.44 -23.22 15.04
CA PHE A 544 14.59 -24.04 16.25
C PHE A 544 15.86 -23.70 17.05
N SER A 545 16.84 -23.02 16.46
CA SER A 545 18.02 -22.53 17.21
C SER A 545 17.76 -21.28 18.06
N ARG A 546 16.54 -20.74 18.03
CA ARG A 546 16.15 -19.54 18.79
C ARG A 546 15.39 -19.91 20.06
N GLU A 547 15.47 -19.03 21.05
CA GLU A 547 14.72 -19.14 22.29
C GLU A 547 13.21 -19.07 22.03
N VAL A 548 12.45 -20.01 22.59
CA VAL A 548 10.99 -19.97 22.57
C VAL A 548 10.50 -19.08 23.71
N PRO A 549 9.63 -18.08 23.44
CA PRO A 549 9.11 -17.20 24.48
C PRO A 549 8.57 -17.97 25.68
N ASN A 550 8.85 -17.47 26.88
CA ASN A 550 8.42 -18.06 28.14
C ASN A 550 9.01 -19.44 28.47
N THR A 551 10.07 -19.89 27.80
CA THR A 551 10.71 -21.19 28.12
C THR A 551 12.15 -21.06 28.62
N GLY A 552 12.86 -19.97 28.27
CA GLY A 552 14.29 -19.85 28.54
C GLY A 552 15.17 -20.85 27.77
N ARG A 553 14.62 -21.50 26.73
CA ARG A 553 15.26 -22.60 25.98
C ARG A 553 15.10 -22.43 24.48
N THR A 554 16.07 -22.90 23.71
CA THR A 554 15.90 -22.96 22.25
C THR A 554 14.94 -24.06 21.85
N GLY A 555 14.34 -23.98 20.67
CA GLY A 555 13.51 -25.06 20.14
C GLY A 555 14.25 -26.40 20.07
N LEU A 556 15.54 -26.41 19.74
CA LEU A 556 16.38 -27.61 19.76
C LEU A 556 16.52 -28.17 21.19
N ASP A 557 16.80 -27.32 22.19
CA ASP A 557 16.90 -27.75 23.59
C ASP A 557 15.59 -28.35 24.09
N ILE A 558 14.45 -27.77 23.69
CA ILE A 558 13.12 -28.24 24.06
C ILE A 558 12.87 -29.63 23.48
N VAL A 559 13.12 -29.83 22.18
CA VAL A 559 12.95 -31.13 21.53
C VAL A 559 13.90 -32.17 22.12
N GLU A 560 15.16 -31.82 22.34
CA GLU A 560 16.15 -32.72 22.94
C GLU A 560 15.70 -33.16 24.35
N ARG A 561 15.33 -32.20 25.19
CA ARG A 561 14.87 -32.44 26.57
C ARG A 561 13.63 -33.33 26.62
N TRP A 562 12.68 -33.11 25.70
CA TRP A 562 11.48 -33.94 25.60
C TRP A 562 11.79 -35.36 25.14
N ILE A 563 12.61 -35.55 24.10
CA ILE A 563 13.01 -36.89 23.67
C ILE A 563 13.73 -37.64 24.79
N LEU A 564 14.55 -36.95 25.58
CA LEU A 564 15.24 -37.53 26.74
C LEU A 564 14.31 -37.88 27.91
N SER A 565 13.12 -37.28 28.01
CA SER A 565 12.16 -37.57 29.08
C SER A 565 11.19 -38.72 28.78
N LEU A 566 11.08 -39.10 27.51
CA LEU A 566 10.35 -40.29 27.04
C LEU A 566 11.18 -41.55 27.24
#